data_AF-A0AAW0ZTR1-F1
#
_entry.id   AF-A0AAW0ZTR1-F1
#
_cell.length_a   1.000
_cell.length_b   1.000
_cell.length_c   1.000
_cell.angle_alpha   90.00
_cell.angle_beta   90.00
_cell.angle_gamma   90.00
#
_symmetry.space_group_name_H-M   'P 1'
#
loop_
_entity.id
_entity.type
_entity.pdbx_description
1 polymer ?
#
loop_
_entity_poly.entity_id
_entity_poly.type
_entity_poly.pdbx_seq_one_letter_code
_entity_poly.pdbx_strand_id
1 'polypeptide(L)'
;MLFFGILSILLAVAFAKDTCYTDVGAACNSLPKPDRELMSNCNAKYGYTKKHPLVDLQSYANANIGISFEFLLMSSYFGNYEDQREGFKKLYRKFSDEMWEDAINTIKYITKRGGTMDFNQSPHFVKPTNVLELNELNSLAKALDRQKQLANEALRIHSTFTQINKEDDAALAHYIEEKFLEPQADRVRDLAGYTSDLKNLLTDDDPSVAIFLFDEYLKKSL
;
A
#
# COMPACT_ATOMS: atom_id res chain seq x y z
N MET A 1 -32.01 59.57 33.52
CA MET A 1 -32.53 58.31 34.07
C MET A 1 -32.31 57.22 33.03
N LEU A 2 -31.82 56.07 33.49
CA LEU A 2 -31.78 54.75 32.85
C LEU A 2 -30.89 54.54 31.61
N PHE A 3 -29.64 54.18 31.93
CA PHE A 3 -28.81 53.23 31.20
C PHE A 3 -29.60 51.94 30.89
N PHE A 4 -29.57 51.48 29.63
CA PHE A 4 -29.83 50.09 29.28
C PHE A 4 -28.52 49.46 28.79
N GLY A 5 -27.92 48.67 29.69
CA GLY A 5 -26.67 47.96 29.46
C GLY A 5 -26.86 46.77 28.54
N ILE A 6 -26.04 46.71 27.50
CA ILE A 6 -25.82 45.55 26.65
C ILE A 6 -24.97 44.58 27.48
N LEU A 7 -25.59 43.59 28.11
CA LEU A 7 -24.89 42.48 28.74
C LEU A 7 -24.80 41.32 27.74
N SER A 8 -23.89 41.45 26.77
CA SER A 8 -23.50 40.35 25.90
C SER A 8 -22.60 39.41 26.72
N ILE A 9 -23.21 38.42 27.36
CA ILE A 9 -22.49 37.35 28.05
C ILE A 9 -21.80 36.50 26.96
N LEU A 10 -20.52 36.78 26.72
CA LEU A 10 -19.60 35.86 26.06
C LEU A 10 -19.47 34.62 26.96
N LEU A 11 -20.32 33.62 26.76
CA LEU A 11 -20.00 32.25 27.16
C LEU A 11 -18.84 31.80 26.27
N ALA A 12 -17.61 32.02 26.75
CA ALA A 12 -16.47 31.25 26.30
C ALA A 12 -16.70 29.80 26.76
N VAL A 13 -17.40 29.02 25.94
CA VAL A 13 -17.37 27.56 26.06
C VAL A 13 -15.95 27.17 25.72
N ALA A 14 -15.11 27.04 26.74
CA ALA A 14 -13.85 26.33 26.59
C ALA A 14 -14.22 24.90 26.18
N PHE A 15 -14.15 24.61 24.88
CA PHE A 15 -14.11 23.25 24.40
C PHE A 15 -12.84 22.65 25.01
N ALA A 16 -12.97 22.01 26.16
CA ALA A 16 -11.93 21.13 26.67
C ALA A 16 -11.77 20.05 25.60
N LYS A 17 -10.74 20.21 24.75
CA LYS A 17 -10.41 19.20 23.77
C LYS A 17 -9.99 17.98 24.59
N ASP A 18 -10.66 16.86 24.40
CA ASP A 18 -10.33 15.61 25.07
C ASP A 18 -8.89 15.24 24.70
N THR A 19 -7.94 15.50 25.60
CA THR A 19 -6.51 15.28 25.38
C THR A 19 -5.99 14.21 26.32
N CYS A 20 -4.91 13.54 25.94
CA CYS A 20 -4.23 12.62 26.84
C CYS A 20 -3.83 13.30 28.17
N TYR A 21 -3.42 14.57 28.15
CA TYR A 21 -3.04 15.30 29.36
C TYR A 21 -4.21 15.45 30.35
N THR A 22 -5.40 15.80 29.84
CA THR A 22 -6.61 15.93 30.66
C THR A 22 -7.11 14.57 31.15
N ASP A 23 -7.04 13.53 30.31
CA ASP A 23 -7.39 12.16 30.68
C ASP A 23 -6.51 11.64 31.83
N VAL A 24 -5.19 11.81 31.72
CA VAL A 24 -4.23 11.45 32.77
C VAL A 24 -4.50 12.22 34.05
N GLY A 25 -4.76 13.53 33.95
CA GLY A 25 -5.12 14.36 35.09
C GLY A 25 -6.38 13.85 35.80
N ALA A 26 -7.42 13.48 35.07
CA ALA A 26 -8.63 12.91 35.64
C ALA A 26 -8.36 11.55 36.31
N ALA A 27 -7.62 10.67 35.62
CA ALA A 27 -7.34 9.32 36.07
C ALA A 27 -6.42 9.24 37.30
N CYS A 28 -5.44 10.13 37.39
CA CYS A 28 -4.52 10.17 38.52
C CYS A 28 -5.12 10.86 39.76
N ASN A 29 -6.14 11.71 39.59
CA ASN A 29 -6.81 12.41 40.69
C ASN A 29 -8.02 11.64 41.25
N SER A 30 -8.51 10.61 40.56
CA SER A 30 -9.59 9.73 41.04
C SER A 30 -9.06 8.54 41.86
N LEU A 31 -9.65 8.32 43.04
CA LEU A 31 -9.57 7.05 43.80
C LEU A 31 -10.93 6.34 43.67
N PRO A 32 -11.02 5.03 43.38
CA PRO A 32 -9.95 4.02 43.27
C PRO A 32 -9.26 3.99 41.88
N LYS A 33 -8.23 3.12 41.73
CA LYS A 33 -7.37 3.01 40.54
C LYS A 33 -8.18 3.04 39.22
N PRO A 34 -7.74 3.84 38.23
CA PRO A 34 -8.53 4.08 37.03
C PRO A 34 -8.59 2.83 36.14
N ASP A 35 -9.80 2.53 35.67
CA ASP A 35 -10.02 1.57 34.58
C ASP A 35 -9.34 2.05 33.29
N ARG A 36 -8.95 1.12 32.41
CA ARG A 36 -8.32 1.42 31.11
C ARG A 36 -9.13 2.40 30.25
N GLU A 37 -10.44 2.51 30.46
CA GLU A 37 -11.31 3.41 29.72
C GLU A 37 -11.02 4.90 29.97
N LEU A 38 -10.39 5.25 31.10
CA LEU A 38 -10.20 6.65 31.50
C LEU A 38 -9.06 7.37 30.75
N MET A 39 -8.29 6.67 29.90
CA MET A 39 -7.16 7.21 29.13
C MET A 39 -7.33 7.03 27.62
N SER A 40 -8.57 7.13 27.14
CA SER A 40 -8.93 6.85 25.75
C SER A 40 -8.21 7.72 24.71
N ASN A 41 -7.80 8.95 25.06
CA ASN A 41 -7.10 9.87 24.16
C ASN A 41 -5.58 9.72 24.16
N CYS A 42 -5.03 8.87 25.03
CA CYS A 42 -3.60 8.55 25.07
C CYS A 42 -3.23 7.50 24.02
N ASN A 43 -3.31 7.87 22.74
CA ASN A 43 -3.02 6.98 21.61
C ASN A 43 -2.29 7.74 20.48
N ALA A 44 -1.83 7.01 19.47
CA ALA A 44 -1.09 7.56 18.33
C ALA A 44 -2.00 8.03 17.17
N LYS A 45 -3.32 8.07 17.37
CA LYS A 45 -4.26 8.50 16.34
C LYS A 45 -4.25 10.02 16.28
N TYR A 46 -3.81 10.53 15.14
CA TYR A 46 -3.87 11.94 14.79
C TYR A 46 -4.13 12.04 13.29
N GLY A 47 -4.71 13.15 12.84
CA GLY A 47 -5.30 13.21 11.50
C GLY A 47 -6.40 12.15 11.35
N TYR A 48 -6.83 11.88 10.13
CA TYR A 48 -7.56 10.65 9.84
C TYR A 48 -8.88 10.46 10.64
N THR A 49 -9.67 11.53 10.82
CA THR A 49 -10.88 11.56 11.68
C THR A 49 -12.05 10.68 11.18
N LYS A 50 -11.92 9.97 10.06
CA LYS A 50 -12.93 9.05 9.51
C LYS A 50 -12.32 7.68 9.18
N LYS A 51 -13.10 6.60 9.28
CA LYS A 51 -12.63 5.20 9.10
C LYS A 51 -12.03 4.84 7.71
N HIS A 52 -12.20 5.65 6.66
CA HIS A 52 -11.98 5.27 5.26
C HIS A 52 -10.53 4.83 4.89
N PRO A 53 -9.51 5.68 4.71
CA PRO A 53 -8.14 5.25 4.52
C PRO A 53 -7.48 4.25 5.48
N LEU A 54 -7.99 3.96 6.69
CA LEU A 54 -7.47 2.80 7.42
C LEU A 54 -7.83 1.50 6.67
N VAL A 55 -9.09 1.38 6.25
CA VAL A 55 -9.59 0.23 5.48
C VAL A 55 -8.87 0.12 4.14
N ASP A 56 -8.63 1.25 3.48
CA ASP A 56 -7.93 1.25 2.20
C ASP A 56 -6.44 0.88 2.35
N LEU A 57 -5.74 1.37 3.39
CA LEU A 57 -4.36 0.95 3.65
C LEU A 57 -4.26 -0.53 4.01
N GLN A 58 -5.20 -1.06 4.80
CA GLN A 58 -5.29 -2.49 5.09
C GLN A 58 -5.51 -3.31 3.81
N SER A 59 -6.44 -2.87 2.97
CA SER A 59 -6.71 -3.46 1.65
C SER A 59 -5.46 -3.47 0.77
N TYR A 60 -4.72 -2.34 0.73
CA TYR A 60 -3.48 -2.20 -0.03
C TYR A 60 -2.36 -3.12 0.48
N ALA A 61 -2.19 -3.24 1.80
CA ALA A 61 -1.22 -4.17 2.38
C ALA A 61 -1.56 -5.63 2.00
N ASN A 62 -2.82 -6.03 2.12
CA ASN A 62 -3.26 -7.38 1.72
C ASN A 62 -3.11 -7.64 0.21
N ALA A 63 -3.29 -6.61 -0.62
CA ALA A 63 -3.05 -6.68 -2.05
C ALA A 63 -1.59 -6.96 -2.39
N ASN A 64 -0.65 -6.26 -1.74
CA ASN A 64 0.79 -6.50 -1.88
C ASN A 64 1.17 -7.92 -1.42
N ILE A 65 0.60 -8.43 -0.32
CA ILE A 65 0.82 -9.82 0.12
C ILE A 65 0.36 -10.80 -0.97
N GLY A 66 -0.84 -10.63 -1.50
CA GLY A 66 -1.38 -11.51 -2.55
C GLY A 66 -0.52 -11.53 -3.82
N ILE A 67 -0.06 -10.35 -4.26
CA ILE A 67 0.79 -10.21 -5.44
C ILE A 67 2.21 -10.73 -5.18
N SER A 68 2.75 -10.55 -3.97
CA SER A 68 4.03 -11.13 -3.56
C SER A 68 4.03 -12.65 -3.72
N PHE A 69 2.96 -13.31 -3.25
CA PHE A 69 2.77 -14.76 -3.45
C PHE A 69 2.62 -15.12 -4.92
N GLU A 70 1.88 -14.36 -5.72
CA GLU A 70 1.75 -14.61 -7.17
C GLU A 70 3.11 -14.56 -7.88
N PHE A 71 3.94 -13.56 -7.59
CA PHE A 71 5.30 -13.47 -8.14
C PHE A 71 6.23 -14.56 -7.61
N LEU A 72 6.07 -14.99 -6.35
CA LEU A 72 6.83 -16.12 -5.83
C LEU A 72 6.54 -17.40 -6.62
N LEU A 73 5.27 -17.63 -6.95
CA LEU A 73 4.86 -18.78 -7.73
C LEU A 73 5.34 -18.67 -9.18
N MET A 74 5.29 -17.49 -9.80
CA MET A 74 5.88 -17.24 -11.13
C MET A 74 7.39 -17.47 -11.14
N SER A 75 8.11 -17.02 -10.10
CA SER A 75 9.54 -17.28 -9.94
C SER A 75 9.83 -18.78 -9.88
N SER A 76 9.04 -19.51 -9.08
CA SER A 76 9.18 -20.96 -8.92
C SER A 76 8.86 -21.71 -10.22
N TYR A 77 7.85 -21.24 -10.97
CA TYR A 77 7.49 -21.79 -12.27
C TYR A 77 8.66 -21.69 -13.24
N PHE A 78 9.20 -20.48 -13.49
CA PHE A 78 10.32 -20.31 -14.42
C PHE A 78 11.63 -20.96 -13.94
N GLY A 79 11.77 -21.26 -12.65
CA GLY A 79 12.90 -21.97 -12.08
C GLY A 79 12.79 -23.50 -12.12
N ASN A 80 11.73 -24.07 -12.71
CA ASN A 80 11.60 -25.51 -12.86
C ASN A 80 12.57 -26.07 -13.93
N TYR A 81 12.73 -27.39 -14.00
CA TYR A 81 13.70 -28.04 -14.90
C TYR A 81 13.26 -28.07 -16.37
N GLU A 82 11.99 -27.85 -16.68
CA GLU A 82 11.44 -27.83 -18.05
C GLU A 82 11.62 -26.45 -18.68
N ASP A 83 11.24 -25.39 -17.96
CA ASP A 83 11.34 -24.00 -18.43
C ASP A 83 12.78 -23.47 -18.31
N GLN A 84 13.42 -23.70 -17.15
CA GLN A 84 14.80 -23.32 -16.85
C GLN A 84 15.19 -21.88 -17.28
N ARG A 85 14.34 -20.90 -16.95
CA ARG A 85 14.54 -19.47 -17.22
C ARG A 85 15.03 -18.74 -15.96
N GLU A 86 16.34 -18.79 -15.71
CA GLU A 86 16.92 -18.25 -14.48
C GLU A 86 16.83 -16.71 -14.38
N GLY A 87 16.82 -16.01 -15.51
CA GLY A 87 16.58 -14.56 -15.56
C GLY A 87 15.15 -14.18 -15.16
N PHE A 88 14.14 -14.85 -15.74
CA PHE A 88 12.74 -14.66 -15.35
C PHE A 88 12.47 -15.07 -13.90
N LYS A 89 13.04 -16.18 -13.46
CA LYS A 89 13.01 -16.60 -12.05
C LYS A 89 13.53 -15.50 -11.13
N LYS A 90 14.68 -14.91 -11.46
CA LYS A 90 15.28 -13.80 -10.70
C LYS A 90 14.41 -12.54 -10.72
N LEU A 91 13.85 -12.19 -11.88
CA LEU A 91 12.92 -11.06 -12.04
C LEU A 91 11.72 -11.17 -11.09
N TYR A 92 11.01 -12.29 -11.13
CA TYR A 92 9.83 -12.47 -10.29
C TYR A 92 10.18 -12.67 -8.82
N ARG A 93 11.38 -13.21 -8.52
CA ARG A 93 11.85 -13.26 -7.14
C ARG A 93 12.04 -11.86 -6.58
N LYS A 94 12.72 -10.97 -7.31
CA LYS A 94 12.90 -9.57 -6.95
C LYS A 94 11.55 -8.89 -6.69
N PHE A 95 10.60 -9.01 -7.61
CA PHE A 95 9.27 -8.41 -7.42
C PHE A 95 8.50 -9.01 -6.24
N SER A 96 8.62 -10.32 -5.98
CA SER A 96 7.99 -10.97 -4.83
C SER A 96 8.50 -10.39 -3.51
N ASP A 97 9.83 -10.27 -3.37
CA ASP A 97 10.47 -9.72 -2.18
C ASP A 97 10.12 -8.23 -2.01
N GLU A 98 10.10 -7.46 -3.10
CA GLU A 98 9.69 -6.05 -3.09
C GLU A 98 8.24 -5.84 -2.63
N MET A 99 7.28 -6.61 -3.16
CA MET A 99 5.87 -6.53 -2.72
C MET A 99 5.72 -6.92 -1.24
N TRP A 100 6.51 -7.90 -0.79
CA TRP A 100 6.51 -8.32 0.61
C TRP A 100 6.96 -7.20 1.54
N GLU A 101 8.06 -6.52 1.19
CA GLU A 101 8.55 -5.36 1.95
C GLU A 101 7.56 -4.18 1.91
N ASP A 102 6.89 -3.92 0.79
CA ASP A 102 5.85 -2.88 0.68
C ASP A 102 4.65 -3.17 1.60
N ALA A 103 4.24 -4.44 1.68
CA ALA A 103 3.22 -4.87 2.62
C ALA A 103 3.65 -4.63 4.08
N ILE A 104 4.87 -5.05 4.44
CA ILE A 104 5.43 -4.82 5.79
C ILE A 104 5.47 -3.33 6.13
N ASN A 105 5.95 -2.50 5.21
CA ASN A 105 6.05 -1.06 5.40
C ASN A 105 4.66 -0.43 5.62
N THR A 106 3.66 -0.87 4.87
CA THR A 106 2.27 -0.42 5.03
C THR A 106 1.69 -0.83 6.39
N ILE A 107 1.92 -2.07 6.84
CA ILE A 107 1.48 -2.55 8.16
C ILE A 107 2.14 -1.74 9.30
N LYS A 108 3.45 -1.49 9.18
CA LYS A 108 4.19 -0.63 10.12
C LYS A 108 3.64 0.79 10.13
N TYR A 109 3.29 1.34 8.96
CA TYR A 109 2.72 2.68 8.88
C TYR A 109 1.32 2.76 9.53
N ILE A 110 0.44 1.78 9.28
CA ILE A 110 -0.88 1.68 9.92
C ILE A 110 -0.75 1.71 11.44
N THR A 111 0.12 0.86 12.00
CA THR A 111 0.32 0.75 13.45
C THR A 111 1.02 1.96 14.05
N LYS A 112 1.97 2.58 13.32
CA LYS A 112 2.60 3.85 13.70
C LYS A 112 1.58 4.98 13.87
N ARG A 113 0.49 4.97 13.09
CA ARG A 113 -0.60 5.96 13.14
C ARG A 113 -1.74 5.58 14.11
N GLY A 114 -1.55 4.57 14.95
CA GLY A 114 -2.53 4.12 15.93
C GLY A 114 -3.70 3.31 15.35
N GLY A 115 -3.57 2.84 14.11
CA GLY A 115 -4.46 1.86 13.49
C GLY A 115 -4.06 0.42 13.83
N THR A 116 -4.96 -0.51 13.53
CA THR A 116 -4.70 -1.95 13.65
C THR A 116 -4.79 -2.57 12.28
N MET A 117 -3.93 -3.53 11.94
CA MET A 117 -4.04 -4.26 10.68
C MET A 117 -5.16 -5.31 10.73
N ASP A 118 -5.96 -5.41 9.67
CA ASP A 118 -6.93 -6.49 9.47
C ASP A 118 -6.59 -7.27 8.19
N PHE A 119 -6.17 -8.53 8.35
CA PHE A 119 -5.81 -9.40 7.23
C PHE A 119 -7.03 -10.00 6.52
N ASN A 120 -8.24 -9.82 7.05
CA ASN A 120 -9.48 -10.23 6.39
C ASN A 120 -10.01 -9.16 5.42
N GLN A 121 -9.45 -7.95 5.47
CA GLN A 121 -9.81 -6.88 4.55
C GLN A 121 -9.42 -7.29 3.12
N SER A 122 -10.41 -7.47 2.26
CA SER A 122 -10.15 -7.91 0.88
C SER A 122 -9.56 -6.78 0.05
N PRO A 123 -8.58 -7.08 -0.83
CA PRO A 123 -8.14 -6.17 -1.88
C PRO A 123 -9.32 -5.69 -2.73
N HIS A 124 -9.27 -4.44 -3.18
CA HIS A 124 -10.32 -3.84 -4.03
C HIS A 124 -10.29 -4.31 -5.49
N PHE A 125 -9.32 -5.16 -5.86
CA PHE A 125 -9.20 -5.75 -7.19
C PHE A 125 -9.08 -7.28 -7.16
N VAL A 126 -9.27 -7.89 -8.33
CA VAL A 126 -9.46 -9.33 -8.50
C VAL A 126 -8.27 -10.14 -7.97
N LYS A 127 -8.57 -11.13 -7.12
CA LYS A 127 -7.59 -12.08 -6.58
C LYS A 127 -6.95 -12.92 -7.70
N PRO A 128 -5.66 -13.28 -7.59
CA PRO A 128 -5.00 -14.14 -8.57
C PRO A 128 -5.72 -15.47 -8.80
N THR A 129 -5.75 -15.94 -10.05
CA THR A 129 -6.12 -17.31 -10.40
C THR A 129 -4.93 -18.25 -10.22
N ASN A 130 -5.17 -19.45 -9.70
CA ASN A 130 -4.13 -20.43 -9.33
C ASN A 130 -3.51 -21.21 -10.51
N VAL A 131 -3.90 -20.93 -11.75
CA VAL A 131 -3.33 -21.62 -12.93
C VAL A 131 -2.20 -20.76 -13.51
N LEU A 132 -0.99 -21.30 -13.52
CA LEU A 132 0.26 -20.63 -13.88
C LEU A 132 0.91 -21.26 -15.11
N GLU A 133 0.13 -21.65 -16.11
CA GLU A 133 0.69 -21.96 -17.42
C GLU A 133 0.92 -20.64 -18.16
N LEU A 134 2.16 -20.15 -18.13
CA LEU A 134 2.55 -18.85 -18.68
C LEU A 134 3.80 -18.98 -19.54
N ASN A 135 3.73 -18.55 -20.79
CA ASN A 135 4.94 -18.24 -21.54
C ASN A 135 5.54 -16.90 -21.07
N GLU A 136 6.78 -16.63 -21.49
CA GLU A 136 7.60 -15.49 -21.08
C GLU A 136 6.95 -14.13 -21.39
N LEU A 137 6.25 -14.00 -22.52
CA LEU A 137 5.58 -12.74 -22.86
C LEU A 137 4.30 -12.54 -22.04
N ASN A 138 3.52 -13.62 -21.86
CA ASN A 138 2.31 -13.61 -21.05
C ASN A 138 2.62 -13.32 -19.58
N SER A 139 3.73 -13.83 -19.06
CA SER A 139 4.16 -13.59 -17.68
C SER A 139 4.56 -12.12 -17.47
N LEU A 140 5.25 -11.47 -18.42
CA LEU A 140 5.55 -10.03 -18.37
C LEU A 140 4.28 -9.18 -18.44
N ALA A 141 3.36 -9.49 -19.35
CA ALA A 141 2.09 -8.79 -19.47
C ALA A 141 1.28 -8.88 -18.17
N LYS A 142 1.20 -10.10 -17.60
CA LYS A 142 0.53 -10.33 -16.32
C LYS A 142 1.17 -9.51 -15.18
N ALA A 143 2.50 -9.50 -15.09
CA ALA A 143 3.20 -8.72 -14.08
C ALA A 143 2.98 -7.21 -14.25
N LEU A 144 2.99 -6.72 -15.48
CA LEU A 144 2.70 -5.32 -15.81
C LEU A 144 1.29 -4.92 -15.36
N ASP A 145 0.30 -5.77 -15.60
CA ASP A 145 -1.07 -5.53 -15.17
C ASP A 145 -1.21 -5.50 -13.64
N ARG A 146 -0.47 -6.35 -12.90
CA ARG A 146 -0.45 -6.31 -11.42
C ARG A 146 0.13 -5.01 -10.88
N GLN A 147 1.24 -4.53 -11.44
CA GLN A 147 1.79 -3.24 -11.01
C GLN A 147 0.85 -2.08 -11.35
N LYS A 148 0.21 -2.09 -12.54
CA LYS A 148 -0.81 -1.09 -12.88
C LYS A 148 -2.03 -1.13 -11.96
N GLN A 149 -2.47 -2.31 -11.54
CA GLN A 149 -3.56 -2.45 -10.55
C GLN A 149 -3.19 -1.81 -9.22
N LEU A 150 -1.98 -2.05 -8.71
CA LEU A 150 -1.47 -1.40 -7.49
C LEU A 150 -1.31 0.13 -7.66
N ALA A 151 -0.81 0.59 -8.80
CA ALA A 151 -0.67 2.01 -9.10
C ALA A 151 -2.03 2.73 -9.11
N ASN A 152 -3.02 2.16 -9.81
CA ASN A 152 -4.37 2.71 -9.87
C ASN A 152 -5.04 2.72 -8.49
N GLU A 153 -4.82 1.67 -7.70
CA GLU A 153 -5.33 1.61 -6.34
C GLU A 153 -4.67 2.69 -5.46
N ALA A 154 -3.36 2.88 -5.54
CA ALA A 154 -2.67 3.94 -4.81
C ALA A 154 -3.20 5.34 -5.19
N LEU A 155 -3.46 5.60 -6.49
CA LEU A 155 -4.08 6.83 -6.96
C LEU A 155 -5.52 7.01 -6.44
N ARG A 156 -6.29 5.92 -6.37
CA ARG A 156 -7.64 5.93 -5.80
C ARG A 156 -7.60 6.29 -4.32
N ILE A 157 -6.70 5.67 -3.55
CA ILE A 157 -6.52 6.00 -2.13
C ILE A 157 -6.12 7.48 -2.00
N HIS A 158 -5.20 7.93 -2.84
CA HIS A 158 -4.70 9.31 -2.84
C HIS A 158 -5.79 10.35 -3.09
N SER A 159 -6.53 10.17 -4.19
CA SER A 159 -7.65 11.06 -4.55
C SER A 159 -8.79 11.03 -3.52
N THR A 160 -9.11 9.86 -2.97
CA THR A 160 -10.20 9.71 -1.99
C THR A 160 -9.92 10.53 -0.73
N PHE A 161 -8.69 10.57 -0.23
CA PHE A 161 -8.41 11.33 0.99
C PHE A 161 -8.26 12.84 0.72
N THR A 162 -7.65 13.24 -0.40
CA THR A 162 -7.40 14.65 -0.76
C THR A 162 -8.67 15.41 -1.15
N GLN A 163 -9.67 14.72 -1.73
CA GLN A 163 -10.87 15.39 -2.24
C GLN A 163 -12.00 15.48 -1.19
N ILE A 164 -11.99 14.63 -0.17
CA ILE A 164 -13.15 14.44 0.73
C ILE A 164 -13.06 15.27 2.02
N ASN A 165 -11.88 15.73 2.45
CA ASN A 165 -11.71 16.37 3.75
C ASN A 165 -11.06 17.76 3.65
N LYS A 166 -11.54 18.73 4.44
CA LYS A 166 -10.91 20.05 4.65
C LYS A 166 -9.74 20.01 5.65
N GLU A 167 -9.49 18.83 6.23
CA GLU A 167 -8.39 18.54 7.16
C GLU A 167 -7.51 17.49 6.49
N ASP A 168 -6.67 17.93 5.56
CA ASP A 168 -5.79 17.04 4.80
C ASP A 168 -4.67 16.48 5.69
N ASP A 169 -4.55 15.16 5.74
CA ASP A 169 -3.43 14.48 6.36
C ASP A 169 -2.24 14.46 5.40
N ALA A 170 -1.50 15.57 5.36
CA ALA A 170 -0.34 15.74 4.48
C ALA A 170 0.75 14.66 4.70
N ALA A 171 0.85 14.11 5.92
CA ALA A 171 1.80 13.03 6.21
C ALA A 171 1.38 11.72 5.52
N LEU A 172 0.09 11.41 5.51
CA LEU A 172 -0.44 10.27 4.75
C LEU A 172 -0.29 10.47 3.24
N ALA A 173 -0.55 11.69 2.75
CA ALA A 173 -0.38 12.03 1.34
C ALA A 173 1.05 11.76 0.87
N HIS A 174 2.00 12.34 1.58
CA HIS A 174 3.41 12.18 1.30
C HIS A 174 3.86 10.72 1.39
N TYR A 175 3.37 9.97 2.38
CA TYR A 175 3.66 8.54 2.50
C TYR A 175 3.18 7.75 1.27
N ILE A 176 1.98 8.03 0.76
CA ILE A 176 1.45 7.34 -0.43
C ILE A 176 2.24 7.73 -1.69
N GLU A 177 2.60 9.00 -1.82
CA GLU A 177 3.43 9.48 -2.94
C GLU A 177 4.80 8.77 -2.96
N GLU A 178 5.52 8.80 -1.85
CA GLU A 178 6.88 8.27 -1.73
C GLU A 178 6.91 6.73 -1.72
N LYS A 179 6.01 6.09 -0.99
CA LYS A 179 6.07 4.63 -0.79
C LYS A 179 5.26 3.84 -1.80
N PHE A 180 4.22 4.41 -2.40
CA PHE A 180 3.37 3.69 -3.34
C PHE A 180 3.58 4.20 -4.77
N LEU A 181 3.35 5.50 -5.03
CA LEU A 181 3.27 6.01 -6.40
C LEU A 181 4.62 6.05 -7.11
N GLU A 182 5.68 6.52 -6.46
CA GLU A 182 7.02 6.58 -7.04
C GLU A 182 7.55 5.19 -7.45
N PRO A 183 7.61 4.18 -6.55
CA PRO A 183 8.06 2.84 -6.94
C PRO A 183 7.17 2.20 -8.01
N GLN A 184 5.86 2.44 -7.98
CA GLN A 184 4.95 1.90 -8.98
C GLN A 184 5.24 2.45 -10.38
N ALA A 185 5.58 3.74 -10.50
CA ALA A 185 5.96 4.32 -11.78
C ALA A 185 7.21 3.64 -12.37
N ASP A 186 8.24 3.42 -11.55
CA ASP A 186 9.47 2.74 -11.95
C ASP A 186 9.21 1.29 -12.37
N ARG A 187 8.48 0.52 -11.55
CA ARG A 187 8.15 -0.88 -11.84
C ARG A 187 7.31 -1.04 -13.09
N VAL A 188 6.32 -0.16 -13.32
CA VAL A 188 5.51 -0.14 -14.53
C VAL A 188 6.38 0.18 -15.75
N ARG A 189 7.32 1.13 -15.63
CA ARG A 189 8.23 1.48 -16.72
C ARG A 189 9.16 0.32 -17.07
N ASP A 190 9.73 -0.36 -16.09
CA ASP A 190 10.63 -1.51 -16.28
C ASP A 190 9.90 -2.64 -17.01
N LEU A 191 8.74 -3.07 -16.48
CA LEU A 191 7.95 -4.16 -17.07
C LEU A 191 7.41 -3.83 -18.46
N ALA A 192 7.00 -2.57 -18.70
CA ALA A 192 6.60 -2.14 -20.04
C ALA A 192 7.78 -2.16 -21.03
N GLY A 193 8.98 -1.82 -20.58
CA GLY A 193 10.23 -1.96 -21.35
C GLY A 193 10.50 -3.41 -21.71
N TYR A 194 10.57 -4.29 -20.71
CA TYR A 194 10.79 -5.73 -20.90
C TYR A 194 9.74 -6.37 -21.83
N THR A 195 8.47 -6.01 -21.67
CA THR A 195 7.40 -6.50 -22.56
C THR A 195 7.59 -6.03 -23.99
N SER A 196 8.00 -4.78 -24.19
CA SER A 196 8.23 -4.21 -25.52
C SER A 196 9.45 -4.84 -26.20
N ASP A 197 10.55 -5.00 -25.46
CA ASP A 197 11.78 -5.60 -25.96
C ASP A 197 11.54 -7.05 -26.37
N LEU A 198 10.94 -7.86 -25.48
CA LEU A 198 10.65 -9.25 -25.80
C LEU A 198 9.67 -9.36 -26.97
N LYS A 199 8.58 -8.58 -26.99
CA LYS A 199 7.64 -8.55 -28.12
C LYS A 199 8.34 -8.30 -29.46
N ASN A 200 9.28 -7.36 -29.50
CA ASN A 200 10.00 -7.01 -30.72
C ASN A 200 11.04 -8.07 -31.12
N LEU A 201 11.57 -8.85 -30.17
CA LEU A 201 12.47 -9.97 -30.46
C LEU A 201 11.73 -11.22 -30.96
N LEU A 202 10.43 -11.32 -30.69
CA LEU A 202 9.58 -12.46 -31.09
C LEU A 202 8.99 -12.31 -32.52
N THR A 203 9.57 -11.46 -33.38
CA THR A 203 9.02 -11.19 -34.73
C THR A 203 9.40 -12.24 -35.78
N ASP A 204 10.41 -13.07 -35.52
CA ASP A 204 10.91 -14.09 -36.45
C ASP A 204 10.25 -15.45 -36.22
N ASP A 205 10.33 -16.35 -37.21
CA ASP A 205 9.67 -17.67 -37.20
C ASP A 205 10.16 -18.61 -36.08
N ASP A 206 11.35 -18.38 -35.52
CA ASP A 206 11.89 -19.14 -34.37
C ASP A 206 12.24 -18.21 -33.19
N PRO A 207 11.39 -18.12 -32.16
CA PRO A 207 11.60 -17.25 -31.01
C PRO A 207 12.60 -17.82 -29.98
N SER A 208 13.08 -19.05 -30.13
CA SER A 208 13.80 -19.76 -29.07
C SER A 208 15.11 -19.06 -28.66
N VAL A 209 15.90 -18.61 -29.64
CA VAL A 209 17.16 -17.90 -29.40
C VAL A 209 16.91 -16.53 -28.79
N ALA A 210 15.90 -15.81 -29.27
CA ALA A 210 15.49 -14.51 -28.74
C ALA A 210 15.13 -14.60 -27.26
N ILE A 211 14.30 -15.58 -26.89
CA ILE A 211 13.89 -15.80 -25.50
C ILE A 211 15.11 -16.16 -24.62
N PHE A 212 15.98 -17.05 -25.11
CA PHE A 212 17.19 -17.42 -24.37
C PHE A 212 18.12 -16.22 -24.12
N LEU A 213 18.36 -15.39 -25.14
CA LEU A 213 19.17 -14.18 -25.01
C LEU A 213 18.54 -13.16 -24.06
N PHE A 214 17.21 -13.03 -24.10
CA PHE A 214 16.48 -12.15 -23.19
C PHE A 214 16.55 -12.62 -21.73
N ASP A 215 16.44 -13.93 -21.48
CA ASP A 215 16.62 -14.50 -20.14
C ASP A 215 18.04 -14.25 -19.60
N GLU A 216 19.06 -14.46 -20.42
CA GLU A 216 20.45 -14.17 -20.05
C GLU A 216 20.71 -12.67 -19.82
N TYR A 217 20.00 -11.79 -20.52
CA TYR A 217 20.01 -10.35 -20.24
C TYR A 217 19.41 -10.06 -18.85
N LEU A 218 18.20 -10.57 -18.56
CA LEU A 218 17.54 -10.38 -17.26
C LEU A 218 18.41 -10.87 -16.09
N LYS A 219 19.04 -12.04 -16.25
CA LYS A 219 19.91 -12.63 -15.24
C LYS A 219 21.10 -11.74 -14.86
N LYS A 220 21.61 -10.95 -15.81
CA LYS A 220 22.76 -10.04 -15.64
C LYS A 220 22.37 -8.63 -15.19
N SER A 221 21.20 -8.14 -15.58
CA SER A 221 20.76 -6.77 -15.33
C SER A 221 20.08 -6.58 -13.97
N LEU A 222 19.49 -7.63 -13.43
CA LEU A 222 18.89 -7.69 -12.10
C LEU A 222 19.90 -8.11 -11.03
#